data_AF-A0A8J3SKT0-F1
#
_entry.id   AF-A0A8J3SKT0-F1
#
_cell.length_a   1.000
_cell.length_b   1.000
_cell.length_c   1.000
_cell.angle_alpha   90.00
_cell.angle_beta   90.00
_cell.angle_gamma   90.00
#
_symmetry.space_group_name_H-M   'P 1'
#
loop_
_entity.id
_entity.type
_entity.pdbx_description
1 polymer ?
#
loop_
_entity_poly.entity_id
_entity_poly.type
_entity_poly.pdbx_seq_one_letter_code
_entity_poly.pdbx_strand_id
1 'polypeptide(L)'
;MSMSDSFTDIADVFQPGVKPQPGRLPGPFARVVLVLCWLAVCLMPILFAVGDLRLAAGQVGTPGTLTVVSCEDLGKGRYDCKGSFAPDGGGAAVAVAASPDSEAGDVTRAQLTPEGDRAVKAGTAGVIAALTLPFLGIGMLGFLPYVILYFLGVRRGRRTSVIAGILITVAGLAGTVVGMVAAYS
;
A
#
# COMPACT_ATOMS: atom_id res chain seq x y z
N MET A 1 1.47 -12.57 -34.82
CA MET A 1 1.39 -11.24 -34.21
C MET A 1 2.13 -11.35 -32.89
N SER A 2 3.35 -10.84 -32.83
CA SER A 2 4.33 -11.16 -31.79
C SER A 2 4.15 -10.22 -30.60
N MET A 3 4.19 -10.76 -29.37
CA MET A 3 4.04 -10.04 -28.11
C MET A 3 5.05 -8.89 -27.93
N SER A 4 6.16 -8.90 -28.69
CA SER A 4 7.16 -7.83 -28.77
C SER A 4 6.59 -6.51 -29.26
N ASP A 5 5.67 -6.56 -30.24
CA ASP A 5 5.26 -5.37 -30.97
C ASP A 5 4.34 -4.49 -30.11
N SER A 6 3.53 -5.12 -29.25
CA SER A 6 2.62 -4.43 -28.32
C SER A 6 3.37 -3.67 -27.21
N PHE A 7 4.54 -4.16 -26.76
CA PHE A 7 5.33 -3.46 -25.75
C PHE A 7 6.04 -2.21 -26.31
N THR A 8 6.50 -2.26 -27.55
CA THR A 8 7.06 -1.08 -28.26
C THR A 8 5.99 -0.02 -28.50
N ASP A 9 4.78 -0.42 -28.88
CA ASP A 9 3.68 0.51 -29.16
C ASP A 9 3.20 1.24 -27.89
N ILE A 10 3.12 0.52 -26.76
CA ILE A 10 2.82 1.13 -25.45
C ILE A 10 3.96 2.07 -25.02
N ALA A 11 5.21 1.69 -25.24
CA ALA A 11 6.36 2.52 -24.89
C ALA A 11 6.40 3.84 -25.69
N ASP A 12 6.03 3.82 -26.97
CA ASP A 12 6.00 5.01 -27.82
C ASP A 12 4.82 5.94 -27.50
N VAL A 13 3.66 5.40 -27.08
CA VAL A 13 2.50 6.20 -26.64
C VAL A 13 2.76 6.97 -25.33
N PHE A 14 3.65 6.48 -24.46
CA PHE A 14 4.13 7.22 -23.28
C PHE A 14 5.27 8.21 -23.59
N GLN A 15 5.74 8.31 -24.84
CA GLN A 15 6.79 9.24 -25.27
C GLN A 15 6.34 10.41 -26.19
N PRO A 16 5.25 11.16 -25.94
CA PRO A 16 5.11 12.50 -26.52
C PRO A 16 5.87 13.56 -25.72
N GLY A 17 6.90 13.15 -24.96
CA GLY A 17 7.70 14.02 -24.12
C GLY A 17 8.97 14.46 -24.84
N VAL A 18 9.19 15.78 -24.89
CA VAL A 18 10.45 16.43 -25.28
C VAL A 18 11.62 15.58 -24.78
N LYS A 19 12.40 14.98 -25.69
CA LYS A 19 13.61 14.23 -25.33
C LYS A 19 14.47 15.16 -24.47
N PRO A 20 14.80 14.80 -23.21
CA PRO A 20 15.62 15.65 -22.39
C PRO A 20 16.98 15.84 -23.10
N GLN A 21 17.26 17.07 -23.50
CA GLN A 21 18.55 17.44 -24.06
C GLN A 21 19.63 17.14 -23.01
N PRO A 22 20.68 16.38 -23.35
CA PRO A 22 21.78 16.10 -22.42
C PRO A 22 22.35 17.43 -21.92
N GLY A 23 22.21 17.71 -20.61
CA GLY A 23 22.77 18.90 -19.97
C GLY A 23 21.78 19.99 -19.53
N ARG A 24 20.49 19.94 -19.90
CA ARG A 24 19.47 20.84 -19.34
C ARG A 24 18.71 20.18 -18.20
N LEU A 25 19.25 20.28 -16.99
CA LEU A 25 18.49 19.98 -15.78
C LEU A 25 17.33 20.99 -15.63
N PRO A 26 16.17 20.59 -15.10
CA PRO A 26 15.08 21.53 -14.81
C PRO A 26 15.56 22.69 -13.93
N GLY A 27 14.91 23.85 -14.05
CA GLY A 27 15.23 25.01 -13.21
C GLY A 27 15.13 24.69 -11.71
N PRO A 28 15.82 25.43 -10.84
CA PRO A 28 15.86 25.15 -9.40
C PRO A 28 14.45 25.05 -8.78
N PHE A 29 13.53 25.92 -9.19
CA PHE A 29 12.13 25.88 -8.78
C PHE A 29 11.45 24.56 -9.15
N ALA A 30 11.57 24.13 -10.41
CA ALA A 30 10.99 22.87 -10.88
C ALA A 30 11.56 21.64 -10.15
N ARG A 31 12.85 21.66 -9.77
CA ARG A 31 13.46 20.61 -8.93
C ARG A 31 12.85 20.55 -7.54
N VAL A 32 12.66 21.71 -6.90
CA VAL A 32 12.02 21.80 -5.58
C VAL A 32 10.59 21.25 -5.64
N VAL A 33 9.80 21.69 -6.63
CA VAL A 33 8.43 21.20 -6.82
C VAL A 33 8.42 19.68 -7.03
N LEU A 34 9.30 19.14 -7.87
CA LEU A 34 9.40 17.69 -8.10
C LEU A 34 9.73 16.91 -6.83
N VAL A 35 10.68 17.39 -6.03
CA VAL A 35 11.03 16.77 -4.74
C VAL A 35 9.86 16.83 -3.76
N LEU A 36 9.14 17.95 -3.70
CA LEU A 36 7.96 18.09 -2.84
C LEU A 36 6.82 17.15 -3.28
N CYS A 37 6.55 17.05 -4.58
CA CYS A 37 5.56 16.12 -5.12
C CYS A 37 5.94 14.66 -4.81
N TRP A 38 7.21 14.30 -4.99
CA TRP A 38 7.70 12.97 -4.63
C TRP A 38 7.51 12.71 -3.13
N LEU A 39 7.95 13.61 -2.27
CA LEU A 39 7.76 13.50 -0.82
C LEU A 39 6.28 13.32 -0.46
N ALA A 40 5.38 14.11 -1.06
CA ALA A 40 3.94 13.99 -0.83
C ALA A 40 3.43 12.59 -1.21
N VAL A 41 3.79 12.09 -2.40
CA VAL A 41 3.40 10.74 -2.86
C VAL A 41 3.95 9.64 -1.95
N CYS A 42 5.16 9.79 -1.41
CA CYS A 42 5.74 8.80 -0.51
C CYS A 42 5.16 8.84 0.91
N LEU A 43 4.82 10.04 1.41
CA LEU A 43 4.33 10.22 2.77
C LEU A 43 2.83 9.92 2.89
N MET A 44 2.05 10.13 1.83
CA MET A 44 0.60 9.93 1.85
C MET A 44 0.19 8.50 2.27
N PRO A 45 0.79 7.40 1.75
CA PRO A 45 0.50 6.04 2.20
C PRO A 45 0.80 5.81 3.68
N ILE A 46 1.84 6.45 4.22
CA ILE A 46 2.22 6.36 5.63
C ILE A 46 1.17 7.03 6.51
N LEU A 47 0.68 8.21 6.08
CA LEU A 47 -0.33 8.96 6.83
C LEU A 47 -1.68 8.26 6.84
N PHE A 48 -2.11 7.70 5.70
CA PHE A 48 -3.40 7.00 5.62
C PHE A 48 -3.43 5.69 6.40
N ALA A 49 -2.30 5.00 6.52
CA ALA A 49 -2.23 3.75 7.27
C ALA A 49 -2.44 3.93 8.79
N VAL A 50 -2.37 5.15 9.33
CA VAL A 50 -2.50 5.39 10.79
C VAL A 50 -3.86 4.94 11.32
N GLY A 51 -4.94 5.17 10.55
CA GLY A 51 -6.29 4.73 10.94
C GLY A 51 -6.38 3.22 11.01
N ASP A 52 -5.93 2.54 9.95
CA ASP A 52 -5.93 1.08 9.85
C ASP A 52 -5.03 0.43 10.92
N LEU A 53 -3.88 1.03 11.23
CA LEU A 53 -2.98 0.60 12.30
C LEU A 53 -3.66 0.70 13.67
N ARG A 54 -4.35 1.80 13.95
CA ARG A 54 -5.08 1.99 15.22
C ARG A 54 -6.23 1.00 15.36
N LEU A 55 -6.96 0.77 14.28
CA LEU A 55 -8.03 -0.21 14.21
C LEU A 55 -7.46 -1.62 14.42
N ALA A 56 -6.48 -2.04 13.64
CA ALA A 56 -5.86 -3.37 13.75
C ALA A 56 -5.20 -3.61 15.12
N ALA A 57 -4.60 -2.57 15.71
CA ALA A 57 -3.99 -2.63 17.04
C ALA A 57 -5.00 -2.64 18.20
N GLY A 58 -6.29 -2.38 17.94
CA GLY A 58 -7.30 -2.34 19.01
C GLY A 58 -7.35 -1.08 19.83
N GLN A 59 -6.82 0.02 19.30
CA GLN A 59 -6.94 1.33 19.93
C GLN A 59 -8.26 2.03 19.59
N VAL A 60 -8.88 1.67 18.46
CA VAL A 60 -10.12 2.25 17.96
C VAL A 60 -10.96 1.12 17.36
N GLY A 61 -12.29 1.18 17.50
CA GLY A 61 -13.20 0.17 16.98
C GLY A 61 -13.75 -0.74 18.08
N THR A 62 -14.70 -1.60 17.69
CA THR A 62 -15.32 -2.56 18.62
C THR A 62 -14.70 -3.94 18.38
N PRO A 63 -14.08 -4.58 19.40
CA PRO A 63 -13.53 -5.92 19.25
C PRO A 63 -14.64 -6.97 19.16
N GLY A 64 -14.41 -7.99 18.34
CA GLY A 64 -15.37 -9.08 18.15
C GLY A 64 -14.87 -10.14 17.20
N THR A 65 -15.81 -10.99 16.78
CA THR A 65 -15.56 -12.10 15.86
C THR A 65 -16.34 -11.90 14.59
N LEU A 66 -15.65 -11.98 13.45
CA LEU A 66 -16.26 -12.00 12.13
C LEU A 66 -16.44 -13.45 11.67
N THR A 67 -17.66 -13.82 11.32
CA THR A 67 -17.99 -15.10 10.68
C THR A 67 -18.49 -14.85 9.27
N VAL A 68 -17.83 -15.40 8.26
CA VAL A 68 -18.28 -15.28 6.86
C VAL A 68 -19.49 -16.17 6.65
N VAL A 69 -20.61 -15.59 6.25
CA VAL A 69 -21.91 -16.28 6.14
C VAL A 69 -22.13 -16.80 4.72
N SER A 70 -21.80 -16.01 3.71
CA SER A 70 -22.01 -16.39 2.31
C SER A 70 -21.05 -15.63 1.39
N CYS A 71 -20.54 -16.30 0.37
CA CYS A 71 -19.80 -15.66 -0.72
C CYS A 71 -20.51 -15.95 -2.04
N GLU A 72 -20.93 -14.90 -2.74
CA GLU A 72 -21.55 -15.01 -4.06
C GLU A 72 -20.53 -14.65 -5.14
N ASP A 73 -20.42 -15.48 -6.17
CA ASP A 73 -19.61 -15.17 -7.36
C ASP A 73 -20.38 -14.20 -8.27
N LEU A 74 -19.87 -12.99 -8.41
CA LEU A 74 -20.40 -11.94 -9.28
C LEU A 74 -19.85 -12.03 -10.72
N GLY A 75 -19.03 -13.03 -11.01
CA GLY A 75 -18.38 -13.27 -12.28
C GLY A 75 -17.09 -12.47 -12.47
N LYS A 76 -16.26 -12.92 -13.43
CA LYS A 76 -14.92 -12.34 -13.72
C LYS A 76 -13.99 -12.31 -12.51
N GLY A 77 -14.09 -13.29 -11.61
CA GLY A 77 -13.25 -13.38 -10.40
C GLY A 77 -13.58 -12.33 -9.34
N ARG A 78 -14.79 -11.79 -9.34
CA ARG A 78 -15.29 -10.89 -8.29
C ARG A 78 -16.20 -11.67 -7.36
N TYR A 79 -15.88 -11.68 -6.09
CA TYR A 79 -16.70 -12.32 -5.06
C TYR A 79 -17.30 -11.25 -4.14
N ASP A 80 -18.56 -11.40 -3.77
CA ASP A 80 -19.20 -10.60 -2.73
C ASP A 80 -19.43 -11.49 -1.51
N CYS A 81 -18.55 -11.35 -0.53
CA CYS A 81 -18.62 -12.10 0.71
C CYS A 81 -19.31 -11.25 1.78
N LYS A 82 -20.36 -11.81 2.37
CA LYS A 82 -21.10 -11.25 3.49
C LYS A 82 -20.69 -11.95 4.78
N GLY A 83 -20.38 -11.17 5.79
CA GLY A 83 -20.03 -11.65 7.12
C GLY A 83 -21.02 -11.17 8.18
N SER A 84 -21.06 -11.90 9.29
CA SER A 84 -21.76 -11.53 10.51
C SER A 84 -20.72 -11.25 11.58
N PHE A 85 -20.75 -10.05 12.16
CA PHE A 85 -19.84 -9.63 13.19
C PHE A 85 -20.52 -9.66 14.56
N ALA A 86 -19.97 -10.41 15.50
CA ALA A 86 -20.42 -10.51 16.88
C ALA A 86 -19.48 -9.74 17.82
N PRO A 87 -19.94 -8.64 18.46
CA PRO A 87 -19.13 -7.90 19.44
C PRO A 87 -18.83 -8.71 20.70
N ASP A 88 -17.58 -8.66 21.20
CA ASP A 88 -17.16 -9.37 22.41
C ASP A 88 -17.90 -8.87 23.68
N GLY A 89 -18.32 -7.60 23.69
CA GLY A 89 -19.01 -6.95 24.81
C GLY A 89 -20.48 -7.36 25.00
N GLY A 90 -21.00 -8.27 24.16
CA GLY A 90 -22.41 -8.61 24.10
C GLY A 90 -23.20 -7.60 23.28
N GLY A 91 -24.01 -8.09 22.35
CA GLY A 91 -24.79 -7.28 21.42
C GLY A 91 -25.36 -8.12 20.29
N ALA A 92 -26.26 -7.53 19.50
CA ALA A 92 -26.76 -8.17 18.29
C ALA A 92 -25.63 -8.28 17.26
N ALA A 93 -25.61 -9.38 16.51
CA ALA A 93 -24.66 -9.54 15.42
C ALA A 93 -24.99 -8.55 14.28
N VAL A 94 -23.97 -7.94 13.71
CA VAL A 94 -24.09 -6.92 12.66
C VAL A 94 -23.64 -7.52 11.33
N ALA A 95 -24.45 -7.39 10.29
CA ALA A 95 -24.07 -7.80 8.95
C ALA A 95 -23.04 -6.81 8.38
N VAL A 96 -21.89 -7.31 7.93
CA VAL A 96 -20.78 -6.51 7.40
C VAL A 96 -20.24 -7.12 6.12
N ALA A 97 -19.57 -6.31 5.30
CA ALA A 97 -18.82 -6.82 4.17
C ALA A 97 -17.60 -7.62 4.67
N ALA A 98 -17.46 -8.86 4.20
CA ALA A 98 -16.29 -9.70 4.40
C ALA A 98 -15.31 -9.54 3.22
N SER A 99 -14.08 -10.01 3.40
CA SER A 99 -13.09 -9.98 2.32
C SER A 99 -13.56 -10.85 1.16
N PRO A 100 -13.42 -10.41 -0.11
CA PRO A 100 -13.75 -11.23 -1.27
C PRO A 100 -12.89 -12.50 -1.39
N ASP A 101 -11.76 -12.54 -0.70
CA ASP A 101 -10.84 -13.69 -0.66
C ASP A 101 -11.11 -14.65 0.51
N SER A 102 -12.20 -14.47 1.26
CA SER A 102 -12.58 -15.36 2.36
C SER A 102 -13.52 -16.47 1.88
N GLU A 103 -13.53 -17.59 2.61
CA GLU A 103 -14.45 -18.69 2.36
C GLU A 103 -15.67 -18.63 3.31
N ALA A 104 -16.82 -19.12 2.84
CA ALA A 104 -17.99 -19.22 3.68
C ALA A 104 -17.72 -20.18 4.85
N GLY A 105 -17.96 -19.72 6.07
CA GLY A 105 -17.62 -20.43 7.31
C GLY A 105 -16.31 -19.97 7.97
N ASP A 106 -15.52 -19.10 7.33
CA ASP A 106 -14.33 -18.53 7.96
C ASP A 106 -14.69 -17.74 9.22
N VAL A 107 -13.97 -18.02 10.30
CA VAL A 107 -14.10 -17.33 11.58
C VAL A 107 -12.79 -16.66 11.92
N THR A 108 -12.78 -15.34 12.00
CA THR A 108 -11.58 -14.57 12.31
C THR A 108 -11.84 -13.51 13.38
N ARG A 109 -10.81 -13.22 14.17
CA ARG A 109 -10.87 -12.12 15.12
C ARG A 109 -10.75 -10.81 14.37
N ALA A 110 -11.73 -9.93 14.54
CA ALA A 110 -11.83 -8.70 13.78
C ALA A 110 -12.19 -7.53 14.69
N GLN A 111 -12.02 -6.33 14.16
CA GLN A 111 -12.55 -5.12 14.74
C GLN A 111 -13.49 -4.43 13.78
N LEU A 112 -14.65 -4.08 14.33
CA LEU A 112 -15.63 -3.28 13.64
C LEU A 112 -15.16 -1.83 13.61
N THR A 113 -15.14 -1.26 12.42
CA THR A 113 -14.94 0.17 12.19
C THR A 113 -15.95 1.00 12.99
N PRO A 114 -15.59 2.22 13.45
CA PRO A 114 -16.53 3.12 14.12
C PRO A 114 -17.80 3.40 13.31
N GLU A 115 -17.70 3.36 11.98
CA GLU A 115 -18.79 3.55 11.03
C GLU A 115 -19.75 2.35 10.97
N GLY A 116 -19.32 1.17 11.44
CA GLY A 116 -20.15 -0.03 11.53
C GLY A 116 -20.39 -0.75 10.21
N ASP A 117 -19.72 -0.37 9.13
CA ASP A 117 -19.91 -0.88 7.78
C ASP A 117 -18.93 -2.03 7.43
N ARG A 118 -17.76 -2.04 8.06
CA ARG A 118 -16.67 -2.97 7.76
C ARG A 118 -16.01 -3.54 9.00
N ALA A 119 -15.64 -4.83 8.94
CA ALA A 119 -14.78 -5.48 9.92
C ALA A 119 -13.38 -5.73 9.34
N VAL A 120 -12.33 -5.41 10.10
CA VAL A 120 -10.92 -5.58 9.70
C VAL A 120 -10.24 -6.61 10.61
N LYS A 121 -9.38 -7.47 10.06
CA LYS A 121 -8.59 -8.45 10.84
C LYS A 121 -7.85 -7.72 11.99
N ALA A 122 -7.97 -8.24 13.21
CA ALA A 122 -7.35 -7.67 14.39
C ALA A 122 -6.01 -8.36 14.73
N GLY A 123 -5.19 -7.71 15.55
CA GLY A 123 -3.97 -8.30 16.10
C GLY A 123 -2.77 -8.21 15.17
N THR A 124 -1.77 -9.08 15.36
CA THR A 124 -0.48 -9.00 14.66
C THR A 124 -0.62 -9.11 13.15
N ALA A 125 -1.49 -9.99 12.65
CA ALA A 125 -1.77 -10.12 11.22
C ALA A 125 -2.38 -8.84 10.64
N GLY A 126 -3.36 -8.25 11.33
CA GLY A 126 -3.95 -6.97 10.92
C GLY A 126 -2.96 -5.81 10.92
N VAL A 127 -2.07 -5.76 11.92
CA VAL A 127 -1.02 -4.74 12.01
C VAL A 127 -0.01 -4.90 10.88
N ILE A 128 0.43 -6.12 10.60
CA ILE A 128 1.34 -6.41 9.48
C ILE A 128 0.69 -6.06 8.14
N ALA A 129 -0.59 -6.38 7.96
CA ALA A 129 -1.36 -6.00 6.78
C ALA A 129 -1.46 -4.47 6.63
N ALA A 130 -1.70 -3.74 7.71
CA ALA A 130 -1.76 -2.27 7.71
C ALA A 130 -0.39 -1.62 7.40
N LEU A 131 0.73 -2.32 7.63
CA LEU A 131 2.08 -1.82 7.31
C LEU A 131 2.46 -1.93 5.83
N THR A 132 1.65 -2.59 5.00
CA THR A 132 1.89 -2.72 3.54
C THR A 132 2.12 -1.36 2.87
N LEU A 133 1.20 -0.41 3.08
CA LEU A 133 1.26 0.92 2.48
C LEU A 133 2.42 1.77 3.03
N PRO A 134 2.71 1.78 4.35
CA PRO A 134 3.91 2.40 4.88
C PRO A 134 5.22 1.87 4.28
N PHE A 135 5.36 0.55 4.14
CA PHE A 135 6.55 -0.04 3.54
C PHE A 135 6.73 0.36 2.07
N LEU A 136 5.64 0.47 1.31
CA LEU A 136 5.66 0.99 -0.05
C LEU A 136 6.16 2.44 -0.08
N GLY A 137 5.65 3.30 0.80
CA GLY A 137 6.09 4.70 0.93
C GLY A 137 7.58 4.82 1.27
N ILE A 138 8.06 4.01 2.22
CA ILE A 138 9.48 3.97 2.63
C ILE A 138 10.38 3.48 1.49
N GLY A 139 9.96 2.44 0.77
CA GLY A 139 10.72 1.91 -0.37
C GLY A 139 10.97 2.99 -1.44
N MET A 140 9.94 3.79 -1.74
CA MET A 140 10.02 4.88 -2.70
C MET A 140 10.88 6.07 -2.22
N LEU A 141 11.05 6.25 -0.90
CA LEU A 141 11.94 7.28 -0.33
C LEU A 141 13.42 6.91 -0.40
N GLY A 142 13.76 5.63 -0.60
CA GLY A 142 15.15 5.14 -0.56
C GLY A 142 16.09 5.91 -1.49
N PHE A 143 15.63 6.30 -2.68
CA PHE A 143 16.45 7.02 -3.68
C PHE A 143 16.46 8.54 -3.52
N LEU A 144 15.66 9.11 -2.62
CA LEU A 144 15.57 10.56 -2.41
C LEU A 144 16.93 11.20 -2.09
N PRO A 145 17.78 10.64 -1.19
CA PRO A 145 19.09 11.21 -0.90
C PRO A 145 19.99 11.25 -2.15
N TYR A 146 19.93 10.20 -2.99
CA TYR A 146 20.68 10.18 -4.24
C TYR A 146 20.23 11.29 -5.20
N VAL A 147 18.91 11.50 -5.34
CA VAL A 147 18.34 12.54 -6.20
C VAL A 147 18.71 13.94 -5.73
N ILE A 148 18.70 14.18 -4.41
CA ILE A 148 19.15 15.44 -3.81
C ILE A 148 20.64 15.68 -4.13
N LEU A 149 21.51 14.70 -3.88
CA LEU A 149 22.94 14.79 -4.22
C LEU A 149 23.17 14.95 -5.73
N TYR A 150 22.31 14.36 -6.56
CA TYR A 150 22.33 14.52 -7.99
C TYR A 150 22.08 15.98 -8.40
N PHE A 151 21.01 16.58 -7.89
CA PHE A 151 20.63 17.97 -8.17
C PHE A 151 21.60 19.01 -7.59
N LEU A 152 22.23 18.72 -6.46
CA LEU A 152 23.25 19.59 -5.85
C LEU A 152 24.63 19.47 -6.54
N GLY A 153 24.81 18.57 -7.51
CA GLY A 153 26.10 18.36 -8.17
C GLY A 153 27.17 17.69 -7.29
N VAL A 154 26.83 17.29 -6.07
CA VAL A 154 27.75 16.69 -5.10
C VAL A 154 28.09 15.27 -5.53
N ARG A 155 29.34 15.01 -5.93
CA ARG A 155 29.78 13.68 -6.39
C ARG A 155 30.19 12.76 -5.23
N ARG A 156 30.67 13.33 -4.13
CA ARG A 156 31.11 12.58 -2.95
C ARG A 156 29.89 12.01 -2.23
N GLY A 157 29.91 10.70 -1.92
CA GLY A 157 28.79 10.03 -1.22
C GLY A 157 27.68 9.49 -2.12
N ARG A 158 27.63 9.80 -3.43
CA ARG A 158 26.58 9.29 -4.33
C ARG A 158 26.50 7.76 -4.36
N ARG A 159 27.65 7.08 -4.40
CA ARG A 159 27.69 5.61 -4.39
C ARG A 159 27.06 5.04 -3.11
N THR A 160 27.39 5.63 -1.96
CA THR A 160 26.81 5.23 -0.67
C THR A 160 25.29 5.47 -0.66
N SER A 161 24.82 6.59 -1.20
CA SER A 161 23.38 6.88 -1.30
C SER A 161 22.64 5.94 -2.25
N VAL A 162 23.27 5.50 -3.34
CA VAL A 162 22.69 4.48 -4.23
C VAL A 162 22.58 3.14 -3.48
N ILE A 163 23.65 2.71 -2.80
CA ILE A 163 23.63 1.45 -2.04
C ILE A 163 22.56 1.50 -0.95
N ALA A 164 22.53 2.57 -0.15
CA ALA A 164 21.51 2.77 0.87
C ALA A 164 20.10 2.79 0.27
N GLY A 165 19.92 3.49 -0.87
CA GLY A 165 18.64 3.55 -1.55
C GLY A 165 18.16 2.20 -2.07
N ILE A 166 19.06 1.39 -2.64
CA ILE A 166 18.76 0.01 -3.04
C ILE A 166 18.32 -0.81 -1.82
N LEU A 167 19.07 -0.77 -0.72
CA LEU A 167 18.75 -1.54 0.49
C LEU A 167 17.39 -1.13 1.07
N ILE A 168 17.10 0.16 1.15
CA ILE A 168 15.81 0.68 1.61
C ILE A 168 14.68 0.25 0.68
N THR A 169 14.90 0.31 -0.64
CA THR A 169 13.89 -0.10 -1.63
C THR A 169 13.60 -1.59 -1.53
N VAL A 170 14.63 -2.43 -1.42
CA VAL A 170 14.49 -3.88 -1.25
C VAL A 170 13.76 -4.21 0.06
N ALA A 171 14.13 -3.56 1.16
CA ALA A 171 13.47 -3.74 2.45
C ALA A 171 11.99 -3.30 2.40
N GLY A 172 11.70 -2.15 1.78
CA GLY A 172 10.33 -1.66 1.59
C GLY A 172 9.49 -2.59 0.71
N LEU A 173 10.06 -3.11 -0.37
CA LEU A 173 9.37 -4.07 -1.23
C LEU A 173 9.09 -5.39 -0.48
N ALA A 174 10.08 -5.91 0.25
CA ALA A 174 9.90 -7.11 1.06
C ALA A 174 8.81 -6.90 2.13
N GLY A 175 8.83 -5.76 2.83
CA GLY A 175 7.79 -5.41 3.81
C GLY A 175 6.40 -5.28 3.19
N THR A 176 6.30 -4.73 1.97
CA THR A 176 5.06 -4.67 1.20
C THR A 176 4.53 -6.07 0.89
N VAL A 177 5.40 -6.98 0.43
CA VAL A 177 5.01 -8.37 0.14
C VAL A 177 4.56 -9.09 1.41
N VAL A 178 5.29 -8.95 2.52
CA VAL A 178 4.92 -9.56 3.81
C VAL A 178 3.57 -9.03 4.31
N GLY A 179 3.34 -7.71 4.21
CA GLY A 179 2.07 -7.09 4.55
C GLY A 179 0.92 -7.61 3.69
N MET A 180 1.16 -7.73 2.39
CA MET A 180 0.19 -8.28 1.44
C MET A 180 -0.16 -9.73 1.80
N VAL A 181 0.84 -10.58 2.05
CA VAL A 181 0.62 -11.97 2.46
C VAL A 181 -0.18 -12.03 3.76
N ALA A 182 0.15 -11.21 4.76
CA ALA A 182 -0.60 -11.18 6.03
C ALA A 182 -2.06 -10.71 5.88
N ALA A 183 -2.35 -9.90 4.86
CA ALA A 183 -3.73 -9.52 4.54
C ALA A 183 -4.54 -10.72 4.00
N TYR A 184 -3.91 -11.56 3.18
CA TYR A 184 -4.55 -12.65 2.45
C TYR A 184 -4.42 -14.04 3.08
N SER A 185 -3.53 -14.23 4.07
CA SER A 185 -3.46 -15.44 4.92
C SER A 185 -4.45 -15.40 6.07
#